data_AF-M7SGY2-F1
#
_entry.id   AF-M7SGY2-F1
#
_cell.length_a   1.000
_cell.length_b   1.000
_cell.length_c   1.000
_cell.angle_alpha   90.00
_cell.angle_beta   90.00
_cell.angle_gamma   90.00
#
_symmetry.space_group_name_H-M   'P 1'
#
loop_
_entity.id
_entity.type
_entity.pdbx_description
1 polymer ?
#
loop_
_entity_poly.entity_id
_entity_poly.type
_entity_poly.pdbx_seq_one_letter_code
_entity_poly.pdbx_strand_id
1 'polypeptide(L)'
;MDGIMDMKAHYAMSPDDNPTAIKGTSLPFSMDEVKTCPTCRGSLRSIGRYGRIVRRAMLDEATKKFIAWSNSEYLKLANRLVDVQQALSESVHPSALQKSTPPSKKVLSKGRLKELHLIKNWTGADRYTKATFLWNSIRSFIGQVRKEEQPFQRVADFVEYAIRQRRAQGEFAFDESLIQVKGYLQTSALSLRCDTIIFTDFVEVHKTLATARAEISLDFTKHFEDCEALIKLATATKYPREEVEGHIYFAKFCAFAQRFNSAKQAESTETTPATDGLTTKGDEHLALARKLLDQYPSTKHLESEIEATSLMLRGGTFYQNVSAEEMRAVYAAMSKEFLGTGHWYTCENGHPFTVGECGMPMELAQCPECGAAVGGSSHRPAQGVQHANDIENLARGVERLGV
;
A
#
# COMPACT_ATOMS: atom_id res chain seq x y z
N MET A 1 -12.30 39.36 6.50
CA MET A 1 -11.39 38.22 6.22
C MET A 1 -11.09 37.41 7.46
N ASP A 2 -10.64 38.02 8.56
CA ASP A 2 -10.33 37.29 9.81
C ASP A 2 -11.47 36.39 10.32
N GLY A 3 -12.72 36.83 10.21
CA GLY A 3 -13.88 35.98 10.56
C GLY A 3 -14.10 34.81 9.59
N ILE A 4 -13.88 35.01 8.28
CA ILE A 4 -13.98 33.95 7.26
C ILE A 4 -12.88 32.91 7.43
N MET A 5 -11.69 33.36 7.84
CA MET A 5 -10.54 32.51 8.13
C MET A 5 -10.58 31.94 9.56
N ASP A 6 -11.63 32.23 10.33
CA ASP A 6 -11.79 31.84 11.74
C ASP A 6 -10.51 31.96 12.57
N MET A 7 -9.91 33.16 12.56
CA MET A 7 -8.62 33.39 13.21
C MET A 7 -8.62 33.01 14.70
N LYS A 8 -9.77 33.12 15.38
CA LYS A 8 -9.95 32.81 16.82
C LYS A 8 -9.92 31.30 17.12
N ALA A 9 -10.22 30.45 16.14
CA ALA A 9 -10.02 29.00 16.26
C ALA A 9 -8.53 28.62 16.22
N HIS A 10 -7.71 29.36 15.46
CA HIS A 10 -6.31 29.00 15.17
C HIS A 10 -5.27 29.80 15.97
N TYR A 11 -5.64 30.94 16.55
CA TYR A 11 -4.74 31.83 17.26
C TYR A 11 -5.37 32.34 18.57
N ALA A 12 -4.54 32.60 19.56
CA ALA A 12 -4.89 33.49 20.66
C ALA A 12 -4.85 34.92 20.15
N MET A 13 -5.90 35.70 20.41
CA MET A 13 -6.05 37.06 19.91
C MET A 13 -5.91 38.06 21.07
N SER A 14 -5.27 39.20 20.84
CA SER A 14 -5.24 40.32 21.76
C SER A 14 -6.62 41.02 21.84
N PRO A 15 -6.82 41.94 22.81
CA PRO A 15 -8.01 42.81 22.83
C PRO A 15 -8.22 43.61 21.54
N ASP A 16 -7.14 43.92 20.81
CA ASP A 16 -7.16 44.62 19.52
C ASP A 16 -7.29 43.67 18.30
N ASP A 17 -7.74 42.42 18.52
CA ASP A 17 -7.89 41.39 17.48
C ASP A 17 -6.60 41.12 16.66
N ASN A 18 -5.43 41.18 17.31
CA ASN A 18 -4.17 40.74 16.71
C ASN A 18 -3.71 39.38 17.24
N PRO A 19 -3.21 38.46 16.39
CA PRO A 19 -2.74 37.16 16.84
C PRO A 19 -1.47 37.29 17.70
N THR A 20 -1.53 36.80 18.93
CA THR A 20 -0.42 36.86 19.91
C THR A 20 0.27 35.53 20.11
N ALA A 21 -0.44 34.42 19.92
CA ALA A 21 0.10 33.07 20.02
C ALA A 21 -0.67 32.08 19.13
N ILE A 22 -0.05 30.95 18.80
CA ILE A 22 -0.70 29.86 18.09
C ILE A 22 -1.60 29.09 19.05
N LYS A 23 -2.83 28.80 18.63
CA LYS A 23 -3.77 27.97 19.37
C LYS A 23 -3.78 26.57 18.78
N GLY A 24 -3.37 25.59 19.60
CA GLY A 24 -3.34 24.16 19.25
C GLY A 24 -2.39 23.77 18.12
N THR A 25 -2.21 22.46 17.92
CA THR A 25 -1.50 21.91 16.76
C THR A 25 -2.39 21.94 15.51
N SER A 26 -1.78 22.01 14.33
CA SER A 26 -2.54 22.02 13.07
C SER A 26 -2.87 20.58 12.67
N LEU A 27 -4.07 20.11 13.02
CA LEU A 27 -4.49 18.73 12.75
C LEU A 27 -4.62 18.44 11.25
N PRO A 28 -4.35 17.20 10.79
CA PRO A 28 -4.61 16.80 9.42
C PRO A 28 -6.07 16.80 9.03
N PHE A 29 -6.31 17.08 7.75
CA PHE A 29 -7.64 17.18 7.19
C PHE A 29 -8.52 18.19 7.94
N SER A 30 -7.94 19.11 8.73
CA SER A 30 -8.71 20.12 9.48
C SER A 30 -9.24 21.25 8.61
N MET A 31 -8.86 21.26 7.33
CA MET A 31 -9.25 22.28 6.36
C MET A 31 -9.93 21.63 5.16
N ASP A 32 -11.06 22.20 4.79
CA ASP A 32 -11.86 21.73 3.65
C ASP A 32 -11.34 22.21 2.31
N GLU A 33 -11.07 23.51 2.22
CA GLU A 33 -10.69 24.17 0.98
C GLU A 33 -9.69 25.31 1.19
N VAL A 34 -9.00 25.64 0.11
CA VAL A 34 -8.16 26.84 0.05
C VAL A 34 -9.04 28.06 -0.17
N LYS A 35 -9.46 28.69 0.92
CA LYS A 35 -10.30 29.91 0.91
C LYS A 35 -9.66 31.03 0.07
N THR A 36 -10.50 31.79 -0.63
CA THR A 36 -10.12 32.98 -1.42
C THR A 36 -10.76 34.25 -0.86
N CYS A 37 -10.32 35.43 -1.30
CA CYS A 37 -10.96 36.68 -0.92
C CYS A 37 -12.40 36.73 -1.46
N PRO A 38 -13.45 36.94 -0.63
CA PRO A 38 -14.83 36.94 -1.10
C PRO A 38 -15.15 38.14 -2.00
N THR A 39 -14.39 39.23 -1.88
CA THR A 39 -14.61 40.46 -2.64
C THR A 39 -14.00 40.38 -4.03
N CYS A 40 -12.74 39.97 -4.15
CA CYS A 40 -12.00 39.98 -5.42
C CYS A 40 -11.65 38.60 -5.96
N ARG A 41 -11.98 37.52 -5.23
CA ARG A 41 -11.56 36.13 -5.52
C ARG A 41 -10.05 35.93 -5.61
N GLY A 42 -9.28 36.92 -5.14
CA GLY A 42 -7.83 36.88 -5.11
C GLY A 42 -7.30 35.82 -4.14
N SER A 43 -6.13 35.28 -4.48
CA SER A 43 -5.42 34.28 -3.69
C SER A 43 -4.92 34.85 -2.36
N LEU A 44 -5.07 34.08 -1.28
CA LEU A 44 -4.56 34.42 0.05
C LEU A 44 -3.18 33.82 0.34
N ARG A 45 -2.58 33.10 -0.62
CA ARG A 45 -1.34 32.32 -0.42
C ARG A 45 -0.12 33.17 -0.04
N SER A 46 -0.08 34.41 -0.51
CA SER A 46 1.00 35.37 -0.24
C SER A 46 0.76 36.21 1.02
N ILE A 47 -0.42 36.11 1.65
CA ILE A 47 -0.78 36.94 2.80
C ILE A 47 -0.32 36.25 4.09
N GLY A 48 0.73 36.78 4.71
CA GLY A 48 1.34 36.20 5.92
C GLY A 48 0.34 35.97 7.07
N ARG A 49 -0.64 36.87 7.26
CA ARG A 49 -1.68 36.79 8.31
C ARG A 49 -2.47 35.48 8.25
N TYR A 50 -2.72 34.94 7.06
CA TYR A 50 -3.50 33.71 6.85
C TYR A 50 -2.64 32.49 6.49
N GLY A 51 -1.32 32.65 6.48
CA GLY A 51 -0.40 31.66 5.91
C GLY A 51 -0.50 30.27 6.52
N ARG A 52 -0.73 30.14 7.84
CA ARG A 52 -0.89 28.83 8.51
C ARG A 52 -2.11 28.08 7.97
N ILE A 53 -3.25 28.76 7.95
CA ILE A 53 -4.55 28.21 7.53
C ILE A 53 -4.49 27.81 6.06
N VAL A 54 -4.02 28.72 5.21
CA VAL A 54 -3.92 28.50 3.76
C VAL A 54 -2.96 27.36 3.43
N ARG A 55 -1.79 27.29 4.09
CA ARG A 55 -0.82 26.20 3.85
C ARG A 55 -1.33 24.85 4.34
N ARG A 56 -2.04 24.79 5.47
CA ARG A 56 -2.69 23.55 5.92
C ARG A 56 -3.74 23.08 4.91
N ALA A 57 -4.62 24.00 4.46
CA ALA A 57 -5.62 23.69 3.44
C ALA A 57 -5.00 23.17 2.15
N MET A 58 -3.90 23.77 1.69
CA MET A 58 -3.18 23.28 0.50
C MET A 58 -2.59 21.87 0.70
N LEU A 59 -2.04 21.58 1.89
CA LEU A 59 -1.52 20.26 2.21
C LEU A 59 -2.64 19.21 2.29
N ASP A 60 -3.76 19.56 2.92
CA ASP A 60 -4.95 18.69 3.01
C ASP A 60 -5.52 18.38 1.63
N GLU A 61 -5.70 19.39 0.79
CA GLU A 61 -6.19 19.23 -0.58
C GLU A 61 -5.24 18.36 -1.42
N ALA A 62 -3.93 18.57 -1.33
CA ALA A 62 -2.94 17.75 -2.02
C ALA A 62 -2.99 16.28 -1.54
N THR A 63 -3.18 16.07 -0.24
CA THR A 63 -3.25 14.74 0.36
C THR A 63 -4.52 13.99 -0.04
N LYS A 64 -5.69 14.67 0.00
CA LYS A 64 -6.96 14.12 -0.49
C LYS A 64 -6.86 13.70 -1.96
N LYS A 65 -6.27 14.56 -2.81
CA LYS A 65 -6.03 14.26 -4.23
C LYS A 65 -5.09 13.07 -4.41
N PHE A 66 -4.02 13.00 -3.63
CA PHE A 66 -3.09 11.88 -3.65
C PHE A 66 -3.78 10.57 -3.26
N ILE A 67 -4.57 10.54 -2.19
CA ILE A 67 -5.30 9.33 -1.76
C ILE A 67 -6.26 8.86 -2.85
N ALA A 68 -7.07 9.78 -3.40
CA ALA A 68 -8.02 9.45 -4.45
C ALA A 68 -7.32 8.92 -5.73
N TRP A 69 -6.25 9.60 -6.16
CA TRP A 69 -5.47 9.18 -7.33
C TRP A 69 -4.79 7.83 -7.09
N SER A 70 -4.09 7.66 -5.98
CA SER A 70 -3.33 6.44 -5.68
C SER A 70 -4.25 5.22 -5.53
N ASN A 71 -5.40 5.37 -4.89
CA ASN A 71 -6.40 4.29 -4.79
C ASN A 71 -6.96 3.93 -6.18
N SER A 72 -7.31 4.91 -7.00
CA SER A 72 -7.83 4.67 -8.36
C SER A 72 -6.82 3.92 -9.25
N GLU A 73 -5.56 4.36 -9.26
CA GLU A 73 -4.50 3.69 -10.02
C GLU A 73 -4.15 2.32 -9.46
N TYR A 74 -4.13 2.16 -8.13
CA TYR A 74 -3.97 0.86 -7.49
C TYR A 74 -5.04 -0.13 -7.97
N LEU A 75 -6.32 0.25 -7.94
CA LEU A 75 -7.42 -0.62 -8.36
C LEU A 75 -7.31 -1.01 -9.84
N LYS A 76 -6.85 -0.12 -10.73
CA LYS A 76 -6.59 -0.47 -12.14
C LYS A 76 -5.51 -1.55 -12.25
N LEU A 77 -4.41 -1.41 -11.52
CA LEU A 77 -3.32 -2.39 -11.52
C LEU A 77 -3.73 -3.71 -10.87
N ALA A 78 -4.51 -3.65 -9.79
CA ALA A 78 -5.02 -4.81 -9.08
C ALA A 78 -5.98 -5.64 -9.94
N ASN A 79 -6.90 -5.00 -10.68
CA ASN A 79 -7.76 -5.68 -11.65
C ASN A 79 -6.95 -6.32 -12.79
N ARG A 80 -5.96 -5.60 -13.35
CA ARG A 80 -5.05 -6.17 -14.36
C ARG A 80 -4.28 -7.37 -13.83
N LEU A 81 -3.95 -7.40 -12.53
CA LEU A 81 -3.30 -8.54 -11.91
C LEU A 81 -4.22 -9.76 -11.87
N VAL A 82 -5.51 -9.57 -11.59
CA VAL A 82 -6.50 -10.64 -11.66
C VAL A 82 -6.61 -11.18 -13.09
N ASP A 83 -6.59 -10.32 -14.10
CA ASP A 83 -6.63 -10.76 -15.50
C ASP A 83 -5.38 -11.56 -15.89
N VAL A 84 -4.19 -11.14 -15.41
CA VAL A 84 -2.95 -11.91 -15.58
C VAL A 84 -3.05 -13.26 -14.88
N GLN A 85 -3.55 -13.28 -13.64
CA GLN A 85 -3.72 -14.49 -12.85
C GLN A 85 -4.63 -15.50 -13.57
N GLN A 86 -5.78 -15.04 -14.05
CA GLN A 86 -6.74 -15.86 -14.79
C GLN A 86 -6.16 -16.37 -16.12
N ALA A 87 -5.47 -15.50 -16.86
CA ALA A 87 -4.82 -15.89 -18.11
C ALA A 87 -3.75 -16.98 -17.89
N LEU A 88 -3.00 -16.94 -16.79
CA LEU A 88 -2.03 -17.98 -16.45
C LEU A 88 -2.73 -19.30 -16.13
N SER A 89 -3.78 -19.29 -15.31
CA SER A 89 -4.52 -20.51 -14.94
C SER A 89 -5.22 -21.19 -16.13
N GLU A 90 -5.72 -20.42 -17.10
CA GLU A 90 -6.40 -20.96 -18.29
C GLU A 90 -5.42 -21.41 -19.38
N SER A 91 -4.19 -20.88 -19.37
CA SER A 91 -3.21 -21.15 -20.41
C SER A 91 -2.55 -22.52 -20.26
N VAL A 92 -2.58 -23.31 -21.33
CA VAL A 92 -1.93 -24.63 -21.39
C VAL A 92 -0.43 -24.48 -21.09
N HIS A 93 0.08 -25.32 -20.20
CA HIS A 93 1.51 -25.34 -19.88
C HIS A 93 2.34 -25.68 -21.13
N PRO A 94 3.51 -25.04 -21.32
CA PRO A 94 4.38 -25.34 -22.45
C PRO A 94 4.73 -26.83 -22.51
N SER A 95 4.71 -27.41 -23.71
CA SER A 95 5.11 -28.81 -23.93
C SER A 95 6.63 -28.93 -24.06
N ALA A 96 7.18 -30.06 -23.61
CA ALA A 96 8.60 -30.41 -23.71
C ALA A 96 9.15 -30.38 -25.16
N LEU A 97 8.28 -30.40 -26.18
CA LEU A 97 8.65 -30.33 -27.60
C LEU A 97 8.97 -28.90 -28.09
N GLN A 98 8.69 -27.86 -27.30
CA GLN A 98 9.05 -26.48 -27.66
C GLN A 98 10.53 -26.22 -27.39
N LYS A 99 11.30 -26.11 -28.47
CA LYS A 99 12.72 -25.70 -28.45
C LYS A 99 12.86 -24.29 -27.88
N SER A 100 13.27 -24.19 -26.62
CA SER A 100 13.88 -22.99 -26.07
C SER A 100 15.38 -23.24 -25.95
N THR A 101 16.22 -22.37 -26.50
CA THR A 101 17.67 -22.44 -26.33
C THR A 101 17.99 -22.42 -24.83
N PRO A 102 18.58 -23.49 -24.26
CA PRO A 102 18.82 -23.54 -22.83
C PRO A 102 19.88 -22.50 -22.45
N PRO A 103 19.73 -21.76 -21.34
CA PRO A 103 20.85 -21.01 -20.78
C PRO A 103 21.91 -22.02 -20.32
N SER A 104 23.07 -21.99 -20.96
CA SER A 104 24.11 -23.02 -20.87
C SER A 104 24.96 -22.97 -19.60
N LYS A 105 24.61 -22.16 -18.59
CA LYS A 105 25.32 -22.09 -17.29
C LYS A 105 24.33 -21.68 -16.18
N LYS A 106 24.58 -22.10 -14.92
CA LYS A 106 23.88 -21.63 -13.72
C LYS A 106 23.81 -20.10 -13.75
N VAL A 107 22.66 -19.53 -14.11
CA VAL A 107 22.48 -18.06 -14.13
C VAL A 107 22.10 -17.62 -12.74
N LEU A 108 23.07 -17.11 -11.98
CA LEU A 108 22.77 -16.38 -10.76
C LEU A 108 22.14 -15.04 -11.15
N SER A 109 20.82 -14.97 -11.02
CA SER A 109 20.12 -13.71 -11.20
C SER A 109 20.38 -12.80 -9.99
N LYS A 110 20.94 -11.61 -10.23
CA LYS A 110 20.95 -10.54 -9.22
C LYS A 110 19.87 -9.52 -9.57
N GLY A 111 18.72 -9.62 -8.87
CA GLY A 111 17.61 -8.67 -8.91
C GLY A 111 16.35 -9.16 -9.63
N ARG A 112 15.18 -8.77 -9.11
CA ARG A 112 13.83 -9.23 -9.50
C ARG A 112 13.58 -9.23 -11.02
N LEU A 113 13.99 -8.16 -11.72
CA LEU A 113 13.81 -8.08 -13.17
C LEU A 113 14.58 -9.18 -13.93
N LYS A 114 15.82 -9.50 -13.51
CA LYS A 114 16.62 -10.54 -14.16
C LYS A 114 16.03 -11.93 -13.90
N GLU A 115 15.41 -12.14 -12.74
CA GLU A 115 14.71 -13.39 -12.42
C GLU A 115 13.51 -13.58 -13.31
N LEU A 116 12.69 -12.54 -13.48
CA LEU A 116 11.55 -12.58 -14.39
C LEU A 116 11.96 -12.86 -15.84
N HIS A 117 13.04 -12.25 -16.31
CA HIS A 117 13.57 -12.55 -17.65
C HIS A 117 14.09 -13.99 -17.75
N LEU A 118 14.74 -14.49 -16.70
CA LEU A 118 15.23 -15.87 -16.66
C LEU A 118 14.06 -16.86 -16.72
N ILE A 119 13.02 -16.65 -15.91
CA ILE A 119 11.79 -17.47 -15.89
C ILE A 119 11.11 -17.43 -17.25
N LYS A 120 10.92 -16.23 -17.82
CA LYS A 120 10.34 -16.03 -19.15
C LYS A 120 11.10 -16.79 -20.24
N ASN A 121 12.42 -16.69 -20.24
CA ASN A 121 13.26 -17.41 -21.19
C ASN A 121 13.24 -18.93 -20.95
N TRP A 122 13.18 -19.36 -19.68
CA TRP A 122 13.16 -20.77 -19.31
C TRP A 122 11.84 -21.44 -19.69
N THR A 123 10.68 -20.78 -19.57
CA THR A 123 9.38 -21.36 -19.93
C THR A 123 9.04 -21.26 -21.42
N GLY A 124 9.48 -20.18 -22.08
CA GLY A 124 9.04 -19.79 -23.41
C GLY A 124 8.54 -18.34 -23.39
N ALA A 125 8.90 -17.57 -24.42
CA ALA A 125 8.87 -16.11 -24.38
C ALA A 125 7.48 -15.48 -24.18
N ASP A 126 6.37 -16.19 -24.40
CA ASP A 126 5.06 -15.55 -24.45
C ASP A 126 4.21 -15.67 -23.18
N ARG A 127 4.40 -16.72 -22.36
CA ARG A 127 3.52 -17.01 -21.20
C ARG A 127 3.46 -15.86 -20.19
N TYR A 128 4.63 -15.35 -19.79
CA TYR A 128 4.72 -14.30 -18.77
C TYR A 128 4.79 -12.88 -19.35
N THR A 129 4.61 -12.68 -20.66
CA THR A 129 4.74 -11.34 -21.27
C THR A 129 3.78 -10.33 -20.67
N LYS A 130 2.51 -10.70 -20.46
CA LYS A 130 1.52 -9.84 -19.79
C LYS A 130 1.90 -9.54 -18.34
N ALA A 131 2.39 -10.55 -17.61
CA ALA A 131 2.83 -10.42 -16.23
C ALA A 131 4.05 -9.49 -16.11
N THR A 132 5.06 -9.63 -16.97
CA THR A 132 6.24 -8.72 -17.00
C THR A 132 5.84 -7.28 -17.31
N PHE A 133 4.92 -7.05 -18.24
CA PHE A 133 4.44 -5.70 -18.55
C PHE A 133 3.69 -5.07 -17.35
N LEU A 134 2.83 -5.84 -16.69
CA LEU A 134 2.16 -5.41 -15.48
C LEU A 134 3.16 -5.12 -14.35
N TRP A 135 4.15 -5.99 -14.15
CA TRP A 135 5.20 -5.80 -13.15
C TRP A 135 5.95 -4.47 -13.34
N ASN A 136 6.32 -4.13 -14.58
CA ASN A 136 6.93 -2.83 -14.89
C ASN A 136 5.98 -1.66 -14.62
N SER A 137 4.68 -1.83 -14.89
CA SER A 137 3.65 -0.83 -14.59
C SER A 137 3.56 -0.58 -13.08
N ILE A 138 3.49 -1.64 -12.27
CA ILE A 138 3.45 -1.56 -10.80
C ILE A 138 4.72 -0.89 -10.27
N ARG A 139 5.91 -1.28 -10.77
CA ARG A 139 7.18 -0.68 -10.34
C ARG A 139 7.25 0.82 -10.65
N SER A 140 6.79 1.23 -11.84
CA SER A 140 6.70 2.65 -12.20
C SER A 140 5.77 3.39 -11.24
N PHE A 141 4.62 2.80 -10.93
CA PHE A 141 3.63 3.37 -10.02
C PHE A 141 4.15 3.51 -8.58
N ILE A 142 4.87 2.52 -8.03
CA ILE A 142 5.53 2.63 -6.72
C ILE A 142 6.45 3.86 -6.67
N GLY A 143 7.19 4.12 -7.75
CA GLY A 143 8.04 5.31 -7.85
C GLY A 143 7.26 6.63 -7.83
N GLN A 144 6.09 6.67 -8.47
CA GLN A 144 5.20 7.84 -8.44
C GLN A 144 4.58 8.04 -7.07
N VAL A 145 4.04 6.97 -6.47
CA VAL A 145 3.45 6.99 -5.12
C VAL A 145 4.46 7.49 -4.09
N ARG A 146 5.67 6.90 -4.04
CA ARG A 146 6.72 7.34 -3.13
C ARG A 146 7.07 8.83 -3.29
N LYS A 147 6.99 9.37 -4.51
CA LYS A 147 7.22 10.80 -4.74
C LYS A 147 6.07 11.63 -4.18
N GLU A 148 4.83 11.27 -4.48
CA GLU A 148 3.64 12.06 -4.13
C GLU A 148 3.20 11.90 -2.65
N GLU A 149 3.66 10.88 -1.92
CA GLU A 149 3.44 10.72 -0.46
C GLU A 149 4.28 11.66 0.41
N GLN A 150 5.36 12.23 -0.13
CA GLN A 150 6.32 13.02 0.62
C GLN A 150 6.00 14.50 0.95
N PRO A 151 4.88 15.15 0.57
CA PRO A 151 4.68 16.57 0.84
C PRO A 151 4.92 16.99 2.30
N PHE A 152 4.38 16.23 3.27
CA PHE A 152 4.60 16.52 4.69
C PHE A 152 6.04 16.30 5.11
N GLN A 153 6.65 15.19 4.68
CA GLN A 153 8.06 14.90 4.95
C GLN A 153 8.98 16.00 4.41
N ARG A 154 8.76 16.45 3.17
CA ARG A 154 9.56 17.53 2.57
C ARG A 154 9.42 18.85 3.35
N VAL A 155 8.21 19.16 3.81
CA VAL A 155 8.00 20.35 4.65
C VAL A 155 8.75 20.20 5.97
N ALA A 156 8.68 19.04 6.62
CA ALA A 156 9.45 18.74 7.82
C ALA A 156 10.96 18.89 7.58
N ASP A 157 11.48 18.28 6.50
CA ASP A 157 12.89 18.36 6.11
C ASP A 157 13.35 19.81 5.89
N PHE A 158 12.52 20.65 5.24
CA PHE A 158 12.82 22.06 5.04
C PHE A 158 12.83 22.85 6.35
N VAL A 159 11.91 22.54 7.27
CA VAL A 159 11.86 23.19 8.59
C VAL A 159 13.08 22.80 9.42
N GLU A 160 13.43 21.51 9.47
CA GLU A 160 14.63 21.03 10.14
C GLU A 160 15.90 21.68 9.58
N TYR A 161 16.02 21.73 8.25
CA TYR A 161 17.13 22.38 7.58
C TYR A 161 17.23 23.87 7.94
N ALA A 162 16.09 24.59 7.97
CA ALA A 162 16.06 26.00 8.35
C ALA A 162 16.43 26.22 9.83
N ILE A 163 16.00 25.35 10.74
CA ILE A 163 16.38 25.39 12.16
C ILE A 163 17.89 25.21 12.31
N ARG A 164 18.45 24.21 11.64
CA ARG A 164 19.91 23.94 11.63
C ARG A 164 20.70 25.14 11.09
N GLN A 165 20.23 25.77 10.02
CA GLN A 165 20.91 26.91 9.38
C GLN A 165 20.79 28.22 10.19
N ARG A 166 19.62 28.50 10.79
CA ARG A 166 19.33 29.82 11.38
C ARG A 166 19.54 29.90 12.89
N ARG A 167 19.98 28.83 13.56
CA ARG A 167 20.02 28.74 15.05
C ARG A 167 18.71 29.22 15.69
N ALA A 168 17.59 28.98 15.01
CA ALA A 168 16.28 29.40 15.51
C ALA A 168 15.99 28.62 16.80
N GLN A 169 15.68 29.34 17.88
CA GLN A 169 15.27 28.72 19.14
C GLN A 169 13.81 28.24 18.99
N GLY A 170 13.60 26.93 19.11
CA GLY A 170 12.28 26.31 19.11
C GLY A 170 12.34 24.81 18.84
N GLU A 171 11.57 24.02 19.58
CA GLU A 171 11.31 22.63 19.27
C GLU A 171 10.32 22.54 18.11
N PHE A 172 10.69 21.84 17.03
CA PHE A 172 9.77 21.45 15.98
C PHE A 172 9.36 20.00 16.20
N ALA A 173 8.12 19.79 16.60
CA ALA A 173 7.51 18.47 16.66
C ALA A 173 6.79 18.21 15.34
N PHE A 174 7.32 17.28 14.54
CA PHE A 174 6.63 16.72 13.40
C PHE A 174 5.98 15.41 13.82
N ASP A 175 4.68 15.31 13.63
CA ASP A 175 3.96 14.06 13.85
C ASP A 175 4.10 13.19 12.59
N GLU A 176 4.88 12.11 12.70
CA GLU A 176 5.10 11.17 11.59
C GLU A 176 3.84 10.38 11.23
N SER A 177 2.86 10.29 12.14
CA SER A 177 1.58 9.62 11.84
C SER A 177 0.75 10.36 10.77
N LEU A 178 1.15 11.59 10.42
CA LEU A 178 0.53 12.39 9.37
C LEU A 178 0.99 12.00 7.96
N ILE A 179 2.02 11.18 7.82
CA ILE A 179 2.48 10.67 6.52
C ILE A 179 1.48 9.61 6.04
N GLN A 180 0.81 9.89 4.93
CA GLN A 180 -0.03 8.90 4.27
C GLN A 180 0.85 7.86 3.58
N VAL A 181 0.93 6.66 4.16
CA VAL A 181 1.75 5.54 3.65
C VAL A 181 0.93 4.41 3.01
N LYS A 182 -0.41 4.49 3.06
CA LYS A 182 -1.32 3.44 2.56
C LYS A 182 -1.04 3.11 1.09
N GLY A 183 -0.86 4.14 0.25
CA GLY A 183 -0.60 3.95 -1.18
C GLY A 183 0.66 3.13 -1.43
N TYR A 184 1.75 3.43 -0.72
CA TYR A 184 3.01 2.72 -0.84
C TYR A 184 2.95 1.30 -0.27
N LEU A 185 2.28 1.10 0.86
CA LEU A 185 2.05 -0.22 1.45
C LEU A 185 1.26 -1.12 0.49
N GLN A 186 0.10 -0.66 0.01
CA GLN A 186 -0.75 -1.41 -0.91
C GLN A 186 -0.05 -1.75 -2.23
N THR A 187 0.70 -0.80 -2.80
CA THR A 187 1.41 -1.02 -4.06
C THR A 187 2.63 -1.93 -3.90
N SER A 188 3.31 -1.86 -2.75
CA SER A 188 4.40 -2.78 -2.39
C SER A 188 3.87 -4.20 -2.21
N ALA A 189 2.76 -4.37 -1.49
CA ALA A 189 2.06 -5.64 -1.35
C ALA A 189 1.60 -6.20 -2.71
N LEU A 190 1.02 -5.36 -3.58
CA LEU A 190 0.62 -5.75 -4.94
C LEU A 190 1.81 -6.20 -5.80
N SER A 191 2.97 -5.56 -5.65
CA SER A 191 4.20 -5.98 -6.33
C SER A 191 4.67 -7.36 -5.87
N LEU A 192 4.65 -7.63 -4.56
CA LEU A 192 4.98 -8.95 -4.02
C LEU A 192 3.95 -10.00 -4.47
N ARG A 193 2.66 -9.66 -4.45
CA ARG A 193 1.57 -10.52 -4.95
C ARG A 193 1.78 -10.92 -6.41
N CYS A 194 2.12 -9.95 -7.26
CA CYS A 194 2.42 -10.18 -8.67
C CYS A 194 3.53 -11.23 -8.84
N ASP A 195 4.61 -11.11 -8.07
CA ASP A 195 5.70 -12.07 -8.09
C ASP A 195 5.25 -13.44 -7.58
N THR A 196 4.51 -13.51 -6.46
CA THR A 196 4.01 -14.80 -5.96
C THR A 196 3.10 -15.52 -6.96
N ILE A 197 2.29 -14.80 -7.74
CA ILE A 197 1.46 -15.38 -8.81
C ILE A 197 2.35 -15.98 -9.90
N ILE A 198 3.38 -15.25 -10.35
CA ILE A 198 4.32 -15.72 -11.36
C ILE A 198 5.08 -16.95 -10.86
N PHE A 199 5.58 -16.94 -9.63
CA PHE A 199 6.32 -18.07 -9.05
C PHE A 199 5.43 -19.29 -8.81
N THR A 200 4.18 -19.10 -8.37
CA THR A 200 3.21 -20.19 -8.18
C THR A 200 2.98 -20.92 -9.50
N ASP A 201 2.68 -20.18 -10.57
CA ASP A 201 2.51 -20.75 -11.90
C ASP A 201 3.80 -21.41 -12.41
N PHE A 202 4.94 -20.76 -12.17
CA PHE A 202 6.24 -21.26 -12.59
C PHE A 202 6.61 -22.58 -11.91
N VAL A 203 6.22 -22.81 -10.65
CA VAL A 203 6.45 -24.09 -9.97
C VAL A 203 5.72 -25.23 -10.69
N GLU A 204 4.48 -25.02 -11.12
CA GLU A 204 3.71 -26.04 -11.85
C GLU A 204 4.28 -26.28 -13.27
N VAL A 205 4.64 -25.21 -13.99
CA VAL A 205 5.35 -25.33 -15.28
C VAL A 205 6.70 -26.05 -15.10
N HIS A 206 7.42 -25.77 -14.02
CA HIS A 206 8.69 -26.41 -13.74
C HIS A 206 8.51 -27.90 -13.46
N LYS A 207 7.48 -28.32 -12.71
CA LYS A 207 7.18 -29.74 -12.47
C LYS A 207 6.97 -30.52 -13.78
N THR A 208 6.30 -29.92 -14.77
CA THR A 208 6.03 -30.58 -16.05
C THR A 208 7.26 -30.65 -16.97
N LEU A 209 8.20 -29.72 -16.84
CA LEU A 209 9.35 -29.57 -17.74
C LEU A 209 10.71 -29.93 -17.13
N ALA A 210 10.78 -30.23 -15.83
CA ALA A 210 12.03 -30.44 -15.10
C ALA A 210 12.91 -31.57 -15.68
N THR A 211 12.32 -32.60 -16.31
CA THR A 211 13.07 -33.70 -16.94
C THR A 211 13.61 -33.34 -18.33
N ALA A 212 13.06 -32.31 -18.97
CA ALA A 212 13.38 -31.91 -20.34
C ALA A 212 14.26 -30.67 -20.43
N ARG A 213 14.45 -29.93 -19.33
CA ARG A 213 15.18 -28.65 -19.30
C ARG A 213 16.25 -28.62 -18.21
N ALA A 214 17.23 -27.75 -18.39
CA ALA A 214 18.32 -27.56 -17.44
C ALA A 214 17.80 -27.00 -16.10
N GLU A 215 18.49 -27.38 -15.02
CA GLU A 215 18.20 -26.89 -13.67
C GLU A 215 18.32 -25.36 -13.58
N ILE A 216 17.39 -24.75 -12.85
CA ILE A 216 17.32 -23.31 -12.62
C ILE A 216 17.44 -23.01 -11.12
N SER A 217 18.22 -21.99 -10.78
CA SER A 217 18.38 -21.49 -9.42
C SER A 217 18.03 -20.01 -9.37
N LEU A 218 17.34 -19.59 -8.31
CA LEU A 218 16.70 -18.28 -8.17
C LEU A 218 17.06 -17.63 -6.82
N ASP A 219 17.24 -16.32 -6.80
CA ASP A 219 17.73 -15.56 -5.63
C ASP A 219 16.62 -14.72 -5.01
N PHE A 220 16.01 -15.27 -3.95
CA PHE A 220 14.90 -14.62 -3.25
C PHE A 220 15.34 -13.56 -2.22
N THR A 221 16.63 -13.24 -2.10
CA THR A 221 17.14 -12.27 -1.10
C THR A 221 16.36 -10.95 -1.14
N LYS A 222 16.14 -10.40 -2.33
CA LYS A 222 15.42 -9.13 -2.47
C LYS A 222 13.94 -9.23 -2.10
N HIS A 223 13.32 -10.38 -2.32
CA HIS A 223 11.93 -10.61 -1.94
C HIS A 223 11.77 -10.64 -0.42
N PHE A 224 12.70 -11.27 0.31
CA PHE A 224 12.71 -11.24 1.77
C PHE A 224 12.90 -9.84 2.32
N GLU A 225 13.88 -9.06 1.81
CA GLU A 225 14.08 -7.66 2.21
C GLU A 225 12.82 -6.81 2.00
N ASP A 226 12.14 -6.97 0.85
CA ASP A 226 10.94 -6.19 0.53
C ASP A 226 9.75 -6.61 1.40
N CYS A 227 9.62 -7.90 1.75
CA CYS A 227 8.62 -8.37 2.71
C CYS A 227 8.87 -7.82 4.12
N GLU A 228 10.11 -7.87 4.61
CA GLU A 228 10.48 -7.32 5.92
C GLU A 228 10.25 -5.80 5.99
N ALA A 229 10.59 -5.08 4.91
CA ALA A 229 10.33 -3.65 4.82
C ALA A 229 8.82 -3.34 4.83
N LEU A 230 8.00 -4.13 4.13
CA LEU A 230 6.55 -4.01 4.15
C LEU A 230 5.99 -4.24 5.56
N ILE A 231 6.33 -5.37 6.19
CA ILE A 231 5.88 -5.73 7.55
C ILE A 231 6.25 -4.62 8.52
N LYS A 232 7.53 -4.21 8.55
CA LYS A 232 8.00 -3.17 9.48
C LYS A 232 7.24 -1.85 9.33
N LEU A 233 7.00 -1.40 8.11
CA LEU A 233 6.26 -0.17 7.86
C LEU A 233 4.79 -0.32 8.24
N ALA A 234 4.17 -1.45 7.88
CA ALA A 234 2.77 -1.75 8.18
C ALA A 234 2.52 -1.81 9.70
N THR A 235 3.37 -2.51 10.46
CA THR A 235 3.32 -2.55 11.93
C THR A 235 3.47 -1.14 12.53
N ALA A 236 4.47 -0.37 12.08
CA ALA A 236 4.76 0.96 12.61
C ALA A 236 3.62 1.97 12.36
N THR A 237 2.88 1.78 11.27
CA THR A 237 1.80 2.68 10.84
C THR A 237 0.40 2.10 11.04
N LYS A 238 0.30 0.94 11.70
CA LYS A 238 -0.94 0.24 12.08
C LYS A 238 -1.84 -0.19 10.91
N TYR A 239 -1.23 -0.75 9.86
CA TYR A 239 -1.94 -1.38 8.71
C TYR A 239 -1.88 -2.91 8.81
N PRO A 240 -2.74 -3.56 9.61
CA PRO A 240 -2.63 -4.99 9.90
C PRO A 240 -2.90 -5.87 8.67
N ARG A 241 -3.67 -5.39 7.68
CA ARG A 241 -3.92 -6.14 6.44
C ARG A 241 -2.64 -6.34 5.65
N GLU A 242 -1.93 -5.26 5.35
CA GLU A 242 -0.66 -5.31 4.61
C GLU A 242 0.45 -5.99 5.44
N GLU A 243 0.38 -5.94 6.77
CA GLU A 243 1.26 -6.70 7.66
C GLU A 243 1.06 -8.22 7.50
N VAL A 244 -0.21 -8.69 7.53
CA VAL A 244 -0.56 -10.09 7.29
C VAL A 244 -0.13 -10.54 5.90
N GLU A 245 -0.42 -9.74 4.86
CA GLU A 245 0.02 -10.03 3.49
C GLU A 245 1.54 -10.16 3.41
N GLY A 246 2.30 -9.28 4.07
CA GLY A 246 3.76 -9.35 4.15
C GLY A 246 4.27 -10.66 4.77
N HIS A 247 3.65 -11.13 5.86
CA HIS A 247 3.98 -12.41 6.47
C HIS A 247 3.66 -13.60 5.54
N ILE A 248 2.50 -13.58 4.88
CA ILE A 248 2.10 -14.61 3.91
C ILE A 248 3.08 -14.67 2.75
N TYR A 249 3.42 -13.52 2.15
CA TYR A 249 4.35 -13.46 1.02
C TYR A 249 5.75 -13.95 1.43
N PHE A 250 6.24 -13.58 2.62
CA PHE A 250 7.51 -14.08 3.14
C PHE A 250 7.51 -15.62 3.19
N ALA A 251 6.47 -16.22 3.77
CA ALA A 251 6.31 -17.68 3.84
C ALA A 251 6.22 -18.33 2.45
N LYS A 252 5.52 -17.71 1.48
CA LYS A 252 5.51 -18.18 0.08
C LYS A 252 6.91 -18.17 -0.54
N PHE A 253 7.69 -17.11 -0.31
CA PHE A 253 9.07 -17.04 -0.78
C PHE A 253 10.00 -18.05 -0.10
N CYS A 254 9.74 -18.44 1.16
CA CYS A 254 10.41 -19.57 1.79
C CYS A 254 10.13 -20.88 1.01
N ALA A 255 8.87 -21.16 0.66
CA ALA A 255 8.50 -22.33 -0.14
C ALA A 255 9.16 -22.33 -1.54
N PHE A 256 9.16 -21.18 -2.23
CA PHE A 256 9.83 -21.06 -3.53
C PHE A 256 11.34 -21.24 -3.42
N ALA A 257 11.97 -20.65 -2.39
CA ALA A 257 13.40 -20.77 -2.14
C ALA A 257 13.80 -22.22 -1.90
N GLN A 258 13.03 -22.99 -1.11
CA GLN A 258 13.30 -24.42 -0.92
C GLN A 258 13.30 -25.17 -2.24
N ARG A 259 12.30 -24.91 -3.09
CA ARG A 259 12.14 -25.61 -4.38
C ARG A 259 13.29 -25.33 -5.36
N PHE A 260 13.76 -24.10 -5.45
CA PHE A 260 14.71 -23.65 -6.47
C PHE A 260 16.15 -23.44 -5.98
N ASN A 261 16.41 -23.50 -4.66
CA ASN A 261 17.78 -23.41 -4.10
C ASN A 261 18.32 -24.73 -3.53
N SER A 262 17.59 -25.84 -3.70
CA SER A 262 18.01 -27.18 -3.24
C SER A 262 19.36 -27.66 -3.82
N ALA A 263 19.81 -27.12 -4.96
CA ALA A 263 21.06 -27.53 -5.63
C ALA A 263 22.36 -27.01 -4.99
N LYS A 264 22.30 -26.04 -4.07
CA LYS A 264 23.50 -25.52 -3.36
C LYS A 264 23.93 -26.37 -2.16
N GLN A 265 23.11 -27.35 -1.74
CA GLN A 265 23.33 -28.09 -0.48
C GLN A 265 24.06 -29.43 -0.65
N ALA A 266 24.26 -29.91 -1.88
CA ALA A 266 24.96 -31.18 -2.12
C ALA A 266 26.50 -31.11 -1.99
N GLU A 267 27.08 -29.90 -1.84
CA GLU A 267 28.54 -29.69 -1.75
C GLU A 267 29.03 -29.35 -0.33
N SER A 268 28.14 -29.18 0.66
CA SER A 268 28.50 -28.90 2.07
C SER A 268 28.38 -30.14 2.94
N THR A 269 29.51 -30.69 3.37
CA THR A 269 29.65 -31.94 4.14
C THR A 269 29.37 -31.76 5.64
N GLU A 270 28.28 -31.09 6.01
CA GLU A 270 27.86 -30.97 7.42
C GLU A 270 26.41 -31.42 7.61
N THR A 271 26.23 -32.35 8.55
CA THR A 271 25.03 -33.15 8.80
C THR A 271 23.97 -32.36 9.57
N THR A 272 23.45 -31.28 8.97
CA THR A 272 22.20 -30.64 9.40
C THR A 272 21.35 -30.34 8.16
N PRO A 273 20.06 -30.75 8.10
CA PRO A 273 19.24 -30.52 6.92
C PRO A 273 18.92 -29.02 6.81
N ALA A 274 19.67 -28.29 5.98
CA ALA A 274 19.50 -26.86 5.77
C ALA A 274 18.14 -26.48 5.11
N THR A 275 17.33 -27.46 4.71
CA THR A 275 15.91 -27.30 4.35
C THR A 275 15.02 -26.93 5.55
N ASP A 276 15.41 -27.29 6.76
CA ASP A 276 14.62 -27.12 7.99
C ASP A 276 14.50 -25.64 8.41
N GLY A 277 15.53 -24.84 8.12
CA GLY A 277 15.57 -23.42 8.50
C GLY A 277 14.59 -22.54 7.72
N LEU A 278 14.34 -22.81 6.44
CA LEU A 278 13.36 -22.05 5.64
C LEU A 278 11.93 -22.43 6.00
N THR A 279 11.66 -23.70 6.30
CA THR A 279 10.33 -24.16 6.73
C THR A 279 9.99 -23.54 8.08
N THR A 280 10.93 -23.60 9.02
CA THR A 280 10.78 -22.99 10.35
C THR A 280 10.48 -21.50 10.26
N LYS A 281 11.27 -20.74 9.47
CA LYS A 281 11.00 -19.31 9.23
C LYS A 281 9.65 -19.05 8.59
N GLY A 282 9.27 -19.86 7.60
CA GLY A 282 7.95 -19.75 6.97
C GLY A 282 6.82 -19.95 7.99
N ASP A 283 6.90 -20.99 8.81
CA ASP A 283 5.92 -21.29 9.87
C ASP A 283 5.88 -20.21 10.96
N GLU A 284 7.02 -19.62 11.34
CA GLU A 284 7.09 -18.47 12.25
C GLU A 284 6.30 -17.27 11.70
N HIS A 285 6.49 -16.92 10.42
CA HIS A 285 5.75 -15.84 9.78
C HIS A 285 4.24 -16.15 9.71
N LEU A 286 3.85 -17.39 9.38
CA LEU A 286 2.44 -17.78 9.39
C LEU A 286 1.83 -17.76 10.81
N ALA A 287 2.59 -18.08 11.84
CA ALA A 287 2.14 -17.96 13.23
C ALA A 287 1.90 -16.49 13.63
N LEU A 288 2.76 -15.56 13.19
CA LEU A 288 2.54 -14.12 13.38
C LEU A 288 1.31 -13.62 12.64
N ALA A 289 1.12 -14.06 11.38
CA ALA A 289 -0.09 -13.75 10.61
C ALA A 289 -1.36 -14.20 11.33
N ARG A 290 -1.40 -15.43 11.87
CA ARG A 290 -2.56 -15.94 12.64
C ARG A 290 -2.87 -15.10 13.89
N LYS A 291 -1.84 -14.64 14.62
CA LYS A 291 -2.05 -13.74 15.76
C LYS A 291 -2.69 -12.41 15.35
N LEU A 292 -2.33 -11.87 14.19
CA LEU A 292 -2.94 -10.66 13.66
C LEU A 292 -4.40 -10.89 13.26
N LEU A 293 -4.76 -12.08 12.75
CA LEU A 293 -6.14 -12.46 12.47
C LEU A 293 -7.01 -12.49 13.73
N ASP A 294 -6.47 -13.02 14.84
CA ASP A 294 -7.15 -13.01 16.14
C ASP A 294 -7.34 -11.59 16.68
N GLN A 295 -6.37 -10.71 16.44
CA GLN A 295 -6.39 -9.33 16.90
C GLN A 295 -7.29 -8.42 16.04
N TYR A 296 -7.34 -8.64 14.73
CA TYR A 296 -7.99 -7.75 13.76
C TYR A 296 -8.99 -8.54 12.88
N PRO A 297 -10.29 -8.49 13.21
CA PRO A 297 -11.33 -9.19 12.44
C PRO A 297 -11.37 -8.81 10.94
N SER A 298 -10.93 -7.61 10.58
CA SER A 298 -10.83 -7.14 9.18
C SER A 298 -9.91 -8.01 8.32
N THR A 299 -8.94 -8.70 8.93
CA THR A 299 -7.94 -9.53 8.23
C THR A 299 -8.38 -10.98 8.05
N LYS A 300 -9.53 -11.39 8.61
CA LYS A 300 -10.00 -12.78 8.63
C LYS A 300 -10.13 -13.43 7.24
N HIS A 301 -10.42 -12.64 6.21
CA HIS A 301 -10.50 -13.11 4.83
C HIS A 301 -9.18 -13.70 4.28
N LEU A 302 -8.05 -13.44 4.93
CA LEU A 302 -6.72 -13.96 4.56
C LEU A 302 -6.40 -15.33 5.18
N GLU A 303 -7.28 -15.88 6.03
CA GLU A 303 -7.09 -17.18 6.70
C GLU A 303 -6.87 -18.31 5.69
N SER A 304 -7.66 -18.34 4.61
CA SER A 304 -7.51 -19.34 3.55
C SER A 304 -6.14 -19.26 2.86
N GLU A 305 -5.58 -18.06 2.73
CA GLU A 305 -4.27 -17.85 2.11
C GLU A 305 -3.12 -18.29 3.03
N ILE A 306 -3.28 -18.14 4.36
CA ILE A 306 -2.35 -18.68 5.37
C ILE A 306 -2.32 -20.21 5.28
N GLU A 307 -3.49 -20.86 5.26
CA GLU A 307 -3.58 -22.32 5.22
C GLU A 307 -3.03 -22.89 3.91
N ALA A 308 -3.33 -22.26 2.76
CA ALA A 308 -2.72 -22.63 1.49
C ALA A 308 -1.19 -22.49 1.51
N THR A 309 -0.67 -21.42 2.11
CA THR A 309 0.78 -21.20 2.20
C THR A 309 1.45 -22.21 3.13
N SER A 310 0.78 -22.63 4.22
CA SER A 310 1.28 -23.69 5.10
C SER A 310 1.38 -25.03 4.37
N LEU A 311 0.41 -25.36 3.52
CA LEU A 311 0.48 -26.54 2.65
C LEU A 311 1.64 -26.43 1.64
N MET A 312 1.84 -25.25 1.03
CA MET A 312 2.95 -25.01 0.11
C MET A 312 4.32 -25.24 0.78
N LEU A 313 4.52 -24.77 2.02
CA LEU A 313 5.75 -24.97 2.79
C LEU A 313 6.06 -26.45 3.06
N ARG A 314 5.02 -27.27 3.23
CA ARG A 314 5.15 -28.71 3.48
C ARG A 314 5.31 -29.55 2.21
N GLY A 315 5.51 -28.91 1.06
CA GLY A 315 5.63 -29.58 -0.24
C GLY A 315 4.30 -30.04 -0.84
N GLY A 316 3.17 -29.52 -0.31
CA GLY A 316 1.85 -29.76 -0.86
C GLY A 316 1.67 -29.18 -2.27
N THR A 317 0.53 -29.48 -2.87
CA THR A 317 0.11 -28.88 -4.14
C THR A 317 -0.08 -27.37 -3.99
N PHE A 318 0.45 -26.62 -4.96
CA PHE A 318 0.32 -25.17 -5.00
C PHE A 318 -1.08 -24.84 -5.50
N TYR A 319 -2.07 -24.85 -4.59
CA TYR A 319 -3.44 -24.46 -4.91
C TYR A 319 -3.59 -22.94 -4.86
N GLN A 320 -4.44 -22.44 -5.75
CA GLN A 320 -4.82 -21.04 -5.83
C GLN A 320 -6.15 -20.86 -5.10
N ASN A 321 -6.14 -20.11 -3.99
CA ASN A 321 -7.24 -20.16 -3.01
C ASN A 321 -8.28 -19.03 -3.11
N VAL A 322 -8.05 -18.01 -3.95
CA VAL A 322 -9.07 -16.98 -4.20
C VAL A 322 -9.35 -16.92 -5.69
N SER A 323 -10.61 -17.11 -6.06
CA SER A 323 -11.05 -17.04 -7.46
C SER A 323 -10.89 -15.61 -7.99
N ALA A 324 -10.76 -15.50 -9.32
CA ALA A 324 -10.72 -14.20 -9.97
C ALA A 324 -12.00 -13.38 -9.72
N GLU A 325 -13.14 -14.04 -9.53
CA GLU A 325 -14.43 -13.41 -9.23
C GLU A 325 -14.47 -12.80 -7.82
N GLU A 326 -14.04 -13.56 -6.80
CA GLU A 326 -13.95 -13.06 -5.42
C GLU A 326 -12.99 -11.88 -5.31
N MET A 327 -11.82 -11.95 -5.97
CA MET A 327 -10.87 -10.82 -6.01
C MET A 327 -11.47 -9.58 -6.68
N ARG A 328 -12.21 -9.75 -7.78
CA ARG A 328 -12.91 -8.63 -8.45
C ARG A 328 -14.00 -8.03 -7.58
N ALA A 329 -14.75 -8.87 -6.85
CA ALA A 329 -15.77 -8.39 -5.91
C ALA A 329 -15.15 -7.53 -4.79
N VAL A 330 -14.00 -7.95 -4.25
CA VAL A 330 -13.25 -7.16 -3.25
C VAL A 330 -12.82 -5.82 -3.83
N TYR A 331 -12.20 -5.80 -5.02
CA TYR A 331 -11.77 -4.53 -5.64
C TYR A 331 -12.95 -3.64 -6.07
N ALA A 332 -14.08 -4.22 -6.45
CA ALA A 332 -15.31 -3.49 -6.74
C ALA A 332 -15.96 -2.89 -5.47
N ALA A 333 -15.75 -3.50 -4.31
CA ALA A 333 -16.14 -2.91 -3.03
C ALA A 333 -15.19 -1.76 -2.65
N MET A 334 -13.87 -1.97 -2.77
CA MET A 334 -12.84 -0.94 -2.48
C MET A 334 -12.95 0.28 -3.39
N SER A 335 -13.42 0.11 -4.64
CA SER A 335 -13.61 1.24 -5.56
C SER A 335 -14.64 2.25 -5.05
N LYS A 336 -15.51 1.87 -4.11
CA LYS A 336 -16.53 2.74 -3.51
C LYS A 336 -16.03 3.55 -2.32
N GLU A 337 -14.86 3.25 -1.75
CA GLU A 337 -14.34 3.91 -0.54
C GLU A 337 -14.13 5.43 -0.69
N PHE A 338 -13.88 5.90 -1.92
CA PHE A 338 -13.63 7.31 -2.23
C PHE A 338 -14.53 7.84 -3.36
N LEU A 339 -15.67 7.18 -3.62
CA LEU A 339 -16.67 7.67 -4.58
C LEU A 339 -17.68 8.57 -3.86
N GLY A 340 -17.66 9.86 -4.19
CA GLY A 340 -18.70 10.82 -3.80
C GLY A 340 -18.17 12.12 -3.23
N THR A 341 -19.09 13.03 -2.91
CA THR A 341 -18.84 14.30 -2.19
C THR A 341 -18.66 14.10 -0.69
N GLY A 342 -18.28 12.88 -0.27
CA GLY A 342 -18.23 12.49 1.12
C GLY A 342 -17.25 13.34 1.92
N HIS A 343 -17.63 13.64 3.16
CA HIS A 343 -16.79 14.35 4.09
C HIS A 343 -15.70 13.42 4.62
N TRP A 344 -14.49 13.94 4.78
CA TRP A 344 -13.32 13.14 5.16
C TRP A 344 -13.23 13.05 6.68
N TYR A 345 -12.94 11.86 7.18
CA TYR A 345 -12.73 11.59 8.59
C TYR A 345 -11.46 10.78 8.76
N THR A 346 -10.94 10.75 9.99
CA THR A 346 -9.87 9.83 10.38
C THR A 346 -10.29 9.02 11.60
N CYS A 347 -9.90 7.75 11.64
CA CYS A 347 -10.07 6.94 12.85
C CYS A 347 -9.02 7.35 13.91
N GLU A 348 -9.10 6.79 15.12
CA GLU A 348 -8.15 7.07 16.21
C GLU A 348 -6.68 6.76 15.87
N ASN A 349 -6.45 5.91 14.86
CA ASN A 349 -5.13 5.55 14.36
C ASN A 349 -4.70 6.37 13.13
N GLY A 350 -5.49 7.36 12.69
CA GLY A 350 -5.14 8.26 11.59
C GLY A 350 -5.52 7.78 10.18
N HIS A 351 -6.19 6.63 10.04
CA HIS A 351 -6.62 6.11 8.73
C HIS A 351 -7.75 6.97 8.14
N PRO A 352 -7.59 7.52 6.93
CA PRO A 352 -8.61 8.34 6.31
C PRO A 352 -9.77 7.47 5.79
N PHE A 353 -11.00 7.92 6.01
CA PHE A 353 -12.22 7.33 5.45
C PHE A 353 -13.21 8.44 5.05
N THR A 354 -14.21 8.10 4.24
CA THR A 354 -15.27 9.04 3.85
C THR A 354 -16.62 8.63 4.45
N VAL A 355 -17.46 9.61 4.77
CA VAL A 355 -18.86 9.40 5.15
C VAL A 355 -19.76 9.83 4.00
N GLY A 356 -20.77 9.00 3.67
CA GLY A 356 -21.65 9.14 2.51
C GLY A 356 -22.64 10.31 2.55
N GLU A 357 -23.76 10.21 1.82
CA GLU A 357 -24.56 11.34 1.27
C GLU A 357 -25.00 12.47 2.22
N CYS A 358 -25.07 12.26 3.54
CA CYS A 358 -25.40 13.33 4.50
C CYS A 358 -24.18 14.01 5.14
N GLY A 359 -22.97 13.53 4.85
CA GLY A 359 -21.71 14.08 5.34
C GLY A 359 -21.39 13.85 6.82
N MET A 360 -22.38 13.43 7.60
CA MET A 360 -22.26 13.25 9.04
C MET A 360 -22.50 11.79 9.45
N PRO A 361 -21.77 11.26 10.45
CA PRO A 361 -21.92 9.88 10.86
C PRO A 361 -23.28 9.59 11.48
N MET A 362 -24.00 8.66 10.86
CA MET A 362 -25.33 8.23 11.29
C MET A 362 -25.37 6.76 11.70
N GLU A 363 -24.39 5.98 11.26
CA GLU A 363 -24.24 4.57 11.58
C GLU A 363 -22.85 4.32 12.17
N LEU A 364 -22.81 3.49 13.21
CA LEU A 364 -21.55 2.97 13.76
C LEU A 364 -21.01 1.92 12.80
N ALA A 365 -19.72 2.05 12.47
CA ALA A 365 -19.01 1.12 11.62
C ALA A 365 -17.60 0.84 12.20
N GLN A 366 -16.84 -0.03 11.55
CA GLN A 366 -15.45 -0.29 11.89
C GLN A 366 -14.51 0.19 10.80
N CYS A 367 -13.36 0.72 11.19
CA CYS A 367 -12.30 1.12 10.27
C CYS A 367 -11.89 -0.11 9.45
N PRO A 368 -11.94 -0.06 8.11
CA PRO A 368 -11.60 -1.22 7.27
C PRO A 368 -10.13 -1.62 7.42
N GLU A 369 -9.26 -0.68 7.81
CA GLU A 369 -7.83 -0.92 8.03
C GLU A 369 -7.58 -1.61 9.39
N CYS A 370 -7.91 -0.94 10.49
CA CYS A 370 -7.47 -1.32 11.84
C CYS A 370 -8.58 -1.81 12.77
N GLY A 371 -9.84 -1.83 12.33
CA GLY A 371 -10.97 -2.28 13.14
C GLY A 371 -11.45 -1.32 14.24
N ALA A 372 -10.75 -0.19 14.45
CA ALA A 372 -11.19 0.84 15.38
C ALA A 372 -12.61 1.35 15.05
N ALA A 373 -13.35 1.83 16.05
CA ALA A 373 -14.68 2.38 15.83
C ALA A 373 -14.62 3.59 14.88
N VAL A 374 -15.44 3.57 13.83
CA VAL A 374 -15.64 4.69 12.90
C VAL A 374 -17.13 4.98 12.73
N GLY A 375 -17.45 6.04 12.00
CA GLY A 375 -18.82 6.49 11.89
C GLY A 375 -19.29 7.11 13.20
N GLY A 376 -20.53 6.83 13.61
CA GLY A 376 -21.16 7.47 14.76
C GLY A 376 -22.68 7.35 14.78
N SER A 377 -23.35 8.08 15.66
CA SER A 377 -24.81 8.03 15.80
C SER A 377 -25.37 9.43 15.98
N SER A 378 -26.54 9.71 15.39
CA SER A 378 -27.21 11.01 15.52
C SER A 378 -26.30 12.19 15.15
N HIS A 379 -25.57 12.08 14.04
CA HIS A 379 -24.60 13.06 13.55
C HIS A 379 -23.41 13.33 14.50
N ARG A 380 -23.16 12.44 15.46
CA ARG A 380 -22.02 12.54 16.36
C ARG A 380 -21.01 11.44 16.06
N PRO A 381 -19.74 11.77 15.76
CA PRO A 381 -18.70 10.78 15.55
C PRO A 381 -18.51 9.88 16.78
N ALA A 382 -18.14 8.62 16.54
CA ALA A 382 -17.71 7.71 17.58
C ALA A 382 -16.45 8.24 18.30
N GLN A 383 -16.21 7.79 19.54
CA GLN A 383 -15.03 8.21 20.31
C GLN A 383 -13.74 7.91 19.53
N GLY A 384 -12.84 8.90 19.45
CA GLY A 384 -11.57 8.79 18.73
C GLY A 384 -11.65 9.11 17.23
N VAL A 385 -12.84 9.20 16.65
CA VAL A 385 -13.04 9.66 15.27
C VAL A 385 -12.89 11.18 15.20
N GLN A 386 -12.05 11.66 14.30
CA GLN A 386 -11.87 13.09 14.06
C GLN A 386 -12.48 13.48 12.71
N HIS A 387 -13.34 14.50 12.73
CA HIS A 387 -13.91 15.09 11.52
C HIS A 387 -12.95 16.10 10.87
N ALA A 388 -12.90 16.11 9.54
CA ALA A 388 -12.47 17.27 8.78
C ALA A 388 -13.58 18.35 8.80
N ASN A 389 -13.51 19.31 9.72
CA ASN A 389 -14.61 20.28 10.02
C ASN A 389 -15.23 20.98 8.78
N ASP A 390 -16.58 21.00 8.73
CA ASP A 390 -17.51 21.44 7.66
C ASP A 390 -17.46 22.92 7.17
N ILE A 391 -17.55 23.17 5.84
CA ILE A 391 -18.81 23.38 5.06
C ILE A 391 -18.57 23.21 3.53
N GLU A 392 -19.55 22.57 2.88
CA GLU A 392 -19.67 22.19 1.46
C GLU A 392 -19.76 23.34 0.43
N ASN A 393 -19.06 23.19 -0.71
CA ASN A 393 -19.62 23.19 -2.09
C ASN A 393 -18.51 23.35 -3.17
N LEU A 394 -18.09 22.28 -3.89
CA LEU A 394 -17.48 22.43 -5.23
C LEU A 394 -17.36 21.16 -6.09
N ALA A 395 -18.24 20.16 -5.94
CA ALA A 395 -18.28 19.01 -6.85
C ALA A 395 -19.19 19.23 -8.08
N ARG A 396 -19.09 20.39 -8.74
CA ARG A 396 -19.77 20.65 -10.04
C ARG A 396 -18.86 21.24 -11.13
N GLY A 397 -17.54 21.27 -10.92
CA GLY A 397 -16.62 22.01 -11.80
C GLY A 397 -15.79 21.22 -12.82
N VAL A 398 -15.78 19.87 -12.81
CA VAL A 398 -14.77 19.10 -13.58
C VAL A 398 -15.29 18.47 -14.89
N GLU A 399 -16.59 18.58 -15.20
CA GLU A 399 -17.11 18.21 -16.54
C GLU A 399 -17.05 19.35 -17.57
N ARG A 400 -16.39 20.48 -17.28
CA ARG A 400 -16.28 21.63 -18.21
C ARG A 400 -14.88 22.12 -18.52
N LEU A 401 -13.85 21.30 -18.30
CA LEU A 401 -12.55 21.53 -18.91
C LEU A 401 -12.21 20.32 -19.77
N GLY A 402 -12.88 20.25 -20.91
CA GLY A 402 -12.36 19.51 -22.06
C GLY A 402 -11.11 20.22 -22.56
N VAL A 403 -9.95 19.77 -22.08
CA VAL A 403 -8.66 19.76 -22.77
C VAL A 403 -7.94 18.49 -22.37
#